data_AF-A0A8H7XJX0-F1
#
_entry.id   AF-A0A8H7XJX0-F1
#
_cell.length_a   1.000
_cell.length_b   1.000
_cell.length_c   1.000
_cell.angle_alpha   90.00
_cell.angle_beta   90.00
_cell.angle_gamma   90.00
#
_symmetry.space_group_name_H-M   'P 1'
#
loop_
_entity.id
_entity.type
_entity.pdbx_description
1 polymer ?
#
loop_
_entity_poly.entity_id
_entity_poly.type
_entity_poly.pdbx_seq_one_letter_code
_entity_poly.pdbx_strand_id
1 'polypeptide(L)'
;MAFSLFKKLVLLAISTSPALAQTITGATQCIPAGQYTLCQNLWGANSGTGSQSSTLISASGSSVSWSTNWNWQNNPNNVKSYANVQSNSALGVQLNNIASAPSTFDWTYQSQSSGIRADVSYDIWLGSASSGNPASSASSYEM
;
A
#
# COMPACT_ATOMS: atom_id res chain seq x y z
N MET A 1 -31.21 -56.52 -6.07
CA MET A 1 -30.90 -55.92 -4.76
C MET A 1 -29.42 -56.19 -4.49
N ALA A 2 -28.51 -55.28 -4.17
CA ALA A 2 -28.38 -53.83 -4.23
C ALA A 2 -26.85 -53.60 -4.25
N PHE A 3 -26.31 -52.80 -5.16
CA PHE A 3 -24.88 -52.44 -5.14
C PHE A 3 -24.69 -51.25 -4.20
N SER A 4 -23.94 -51.45 -3.11
CA SER A 4 -23.58 -50.40 -2.16
C SER A 4 -22.44 -49.54 -2.73
N LEU A 5 -22.71 -48.25 -2.95
CA LEU A 5 -21.72 -47.26 -3.39
C LEU A 5 -21.18 -46.53 -2.16
N PHE A 6 -19.99 -46.89 -1.68
CA PHE A 6 -19.29 -46.12 -0.65
C PHE A 6 -18.68 -44.86 -1.28
N LYS A 7 -19.26 -43.70 -0.99
CA LYS A 7 -18.76 -42.37 -1.39
C LYS A 7 -17.58 -42.00 -0.49
N LYS A 8 -16.35 -42.04 -1.03
CA LYS A 8 -15.15 -41.57 -0.31
C LYS A 8 -15.23 -40.06 -0.11
N LEU A 9 -15.31 -39.63 1.15
CA LEU A 9 -15.21 -38.23 1.54
C LEU A 9 -13.72 -37.87 1.64
N VAL A 10 -13.23 -36.98 0.77
CA VAL A 10 -11.87 -36.44 0.84
C VAL A 10 -11.94 -35.13 1.62
N LEU A 11 -11.42 -35.11 2.86
CA LEU A 11 -11.20 -33.87 3.59
C LEU A 11 -9.92 -33.20 3.05
N LEU A 12 -10.07 -32.04 2.41
CA LEU A 12 -8.96 -31.16 2.10
C LEU A 12 -8.62 -30.34 3.35
N ALA A 13 -7.53 -30.68 4.04
CA ALA A 13 -7.01 -29.83 5.11
C ALA A 13 -6.41 -28.57 4.49
N ILE A 14 -7.06 -27.42 4.69
CA ILE A 14 -6.51 -26.12 4.28
C ILE A 14 -5.51 -25.70 5.36
N SER A 15 -4.21 -25.85 5.06
CA SER A 15 -3.15 -25.33 5.91
C SER A 15 -3.06 -23.80 5.74
N THR A 16 -3.55 -23.05 6.72
CA THR A 16 -3.36 -21.59 6.79
C THR A 16 -1.99 -21.29 7.39
N SER A 17 -0.96 -21.18 6.55
CA SER A 17 0.33 -20.66 7.00
C SER A 17 0.20 -19.19 7.39
N PRO A 18 0.66 -18.76 8.57
CA PRO A 18 0.73 -17.34 8.88
C PRO A 18 1.66 -16.67 7.87
N ALA A 19 1.17 -15.66 7.15
CA ALA A 19 2.02 -14.85 6.29
C ALA A 19 3.04 -14.13 7.19
N LEU A 20 4.32 -14.45 7.02
CA LEU A 20 5.40 -13.74 7.70
C LEU A 20 5.44 -12.29 7.19
N ALA A 21 5.89 -11.38 8.06
CA ALA A 21 6.09 -10.00 7.68
C ALA A 21 7.10 -9.90 6.54
N GLN A 22 6.82 -9.06 5.54
CA GLN A 22 7.63 -8.89 4.34
C GLN A 22 8.21 -7.48 4.29
N THR A 23 9.53 -7.37 4.26
CA THR A 23 10.23 -6.09 4.16
C THR A 23 10.73 -5.82 2.75
N ILE A 24 10.45 -4.63 2.25
CA ILE A 24 10.91 -4.12 0.96
C ILE A 24 11.88 -2.95 1.19
N THR A 25 12.89 -2.81 0.34
CA THR A 25 13.96 -1.79 0.45
C THR A 25 14.29 -1.11 -0.88
N GLY A 26 13.91 -1.69 -2.02
CA GLY A 26 14.18 -1.09 -3.32
C GLY A 26 13.32 0.15 -3.55
N ALA A 27 13.90 1.21 -4.14
CA ALA A 27 13.25 2.52 -4.28
C ALA A 27 11.85 2.49 -4.91
N THR A 28 11.64 1.60 -5.88
CA THR A 28 10.36 1.42 -6.60
C THR A 28 9.69 0.09 -6.27
N GLN A 29 10.19 -0.64 -5.27
CA GLN A 29 9.69 -1.96 -4.93
C GLN A 29 8.27 -1.84 -4.36
N CYS A 30 7.40 -2.76 -4.80
CA CYS A 30 6.04 -2.91 -4.29
C CYS A 30 5.74 -4.39 -4.07
N ILE A 31 4.86 -4.69 -3.11
CA ILE A 31 4.38 -6.06 -2.84
C ILE A 31 2.85 -6.08 -2.64
N PRO A 32 2.17 -7.17 -3.02
CA PRO A 32 0.74 -7.33 -2.78
C PRO A 32 0.39 -7.26 -1.28
N ALA A 33 -0.71 -6.60 -0.95
CA ALA A 33 -1.21 -6.42 0.42
C ALA A 33 -2.75 -6.51 0.46
N GLY A 34 -3.29 -7.72 0.22
CA GLY A 34 -4.74 -7.92 0.16
C GLY A 34 -5.35 -7.22 -1.06
N GLN A 35 -6.35 -6.35 -0.86
CA GLN A 35 -6.94 -5.51 -1.92
C GLN A 35 -6.09 -4.27 -2.26
N TYR A 36 -4.90 -4.16 -1.67
CA TYR A 36 -3.97 -3.06 -1.88
C TYR A 36 -2.61 -3.57 -2.36
N THR A 37 -1.73 -2.62 -2.63
CA THR A 37 -0.31 -2.86 -2.88
C THR A 37 0.50 -1.93 -1.97
N LEU A 38 1.45 -2.46 -1.20
CA LEU A 38 2.39 -1.66 -0.41
C LEU A 38 3.59 -1.30 -1.29
N CYS A 39 3.94 -0.02 -1.36
CA CYS A 39 5.04 0.50 -2.17
C CYS A 39 6.06 1.30 -1.34
N GLN A 40 7.34 1.20 -1.72
CA GLN A 40 8.43 2.02 -1.14
C GLN A 40 8.35 3.49 -1.55
N ASN A 41 8.16 3.73 -2.85
CA ASN A 41 7.97 5.04 -3.45
C ASN A 41 9.02 6.10 -3.01
N LEU A 42 10.30 5.78 -3.19
CA LEU A 42 11.42 6.67 -2.86
C LEU A 42 11.75 7.65 -4.02
N TRP A 43 10.73 8.28 -4.60
CA TRP A 43 10.87 9.09 -5.82
C TRP A 43 11.81 10.30 -5.66
N GLY A 44 11.90 10.85 -4.45
CA GLY A 44 12.69 12.03 -4.13
C GLY A 44 14.02 11.73 -3.44
N ALA A 45 14.41 10.45 -3.29
CA ALA A 45 15.55 10.04 -2.47
C ALA A 45 16.88 10.68 -2.89
N ASN A 46 17.06 10.91 -4.19
CA ASN A 46 18.27 11.56 -4.73
C ASN A 46 18.44 13.01 -4.26
N SER A 47 17.38 13.64 -3.74
CA SER A 47 17.46 14.96 -3.12
C SER A 47 18.03 14.92 -1.69
N GLY A 48 18.43 13.77 -1.14
CA GLY A 48 19.00 13.72 0.20
C GLY A 48 19.98 12.57 0.39
N THR A 49 20.31 12.32 1.65
CA THR A 49 21.14 11.20 2.06
C THR A 49 20.42 10.44 3.15
N GLY A 50 20.31 9.12 3.00
CA GLY A 50 19.51 8.33 3.91
C GLY A 50 19.11 6.97 3.36
N SER A 51 18.22 6.32 4.07
CA SER A 51 17.63 5.04 3.70
C SER A 51 16.21 4.93 4.24
N GLN A 52 15.45 4.02 3.62
CA GLN A 52 14.10 3.71 4.03
C GLN A 52 13.77 2.24 3.71
N SER A 53 12.98 1.63 4.58
CA SER A 53 12.39 0.31 4.39
C SER A 53 10.94 0.33 4.86
N SER A 54 10.15 -0.61 4.36
CA SER A 54 8.73 -0.74 4.64
C SER A 54 8.42 -2.20 4.79
N THR A 55 7.64 -2.51 5.82
CA THR A 55 7.32 -3.87 6.20
C THR A 55 5.82 -4.06 6.17
N LEU A 56 5.34 -4.96 5.32
CA LEU A 56 3.99 -5.48 5.41
C LEU A 56 3.92 -6.42 6.62
N ILE A 57 3.11 -6.06 7.62
CA ILE A 57 2.95 -6.83 8.86
C ILE A 57 1.84 -7.87 8.67
N SER A 58 0.70 -7.45 8.11
CA SER A 58 -0.43 -8.35 7.80
C SER A 58 -1.34 -7.73 6.74
N ALA A 59 -1.99 -8.57 5.92
CA ALA A 59 -3.06 -8.14 5.02
C ALA A 59 -4.17 -9.19 4.94
N SER A 60 -5.42 -8.74 5.00
CA SER A 60 -6.60 -9.57 4.81
C SER A 60 -7.74 -8.75 4.23
N GLY A 61 -8.21 -9.10 3.04
CA GLY A 61 -9.25 -8.35 2.35
C GLY A 61 -8.89 -6.87 2.20
N SER A 62 -9.72 -5.99 2.75
CA SER A 62 -9.53 -4.53 2.74
C SER A 62 -8.80 -3.98 3.98
N SER A 63 -8.19 -4.83 4.81
CA SER A 63 -7.40 -4.41 5.99
C SER A 63 -5.92 -4.69 5.77
N VAL A 64 -5.08 -3.68 5.99
CA VAL A 64 -3.62 -3.77 5.88
C VAL A 64 -2.98 -3.16 7.12
N SER A 65 -2.01 -3.87 7.68
CA SER A 65 -1.09 -3.35 8.69
C SER A 65 0.31 -3.37 8.13
N TRP A 66 0.99 -2.24 8.20
CA TRP A 66 2.33 -2.06 7.67
C TRP A 66 3.07 -1.01 8.49
N SER A 67 4.37 -0.92 8.28
CA SER A 67 5.22 0.12 8.86
C SER A 67 6.25 0.59 7.84
N THR A 68 6.78 1.78 8.04
CA THR A 68 7.99 2.24 7.35
C THR A 68 8.97 2.81 8.36
N ASN A 69 10.24 2.48 8.17
CA ASN A 69 11.35 3.01 8.94
C ASN A 69 12.26 3.77 7.98
N TRP A 70 12.63 4.99 8.33
CA TRP A 70 13.39 5.87 7.47
C TRP A 70 14.35 6.74 8.29
N ASN A 71 15.42 7.14 7.64
CA ASN A 71 16.36 8.14 8.12
C ASN A 71 16.79 8.97 6.91
N TRP A 72 16.41 10.24 6.88
CA TRP A 72 16.70 11.15 5.77
C TRP A 72 17.32 12.44 6.28
N GLN A 73 18.31 12.93 5.54
CA GLN A 73 19.03 14.17 5.82
C GLN A 73 19.19 15.01 4.54
N ASN A 74 19.47 16.30 4.73
CA ASN A 74 19.68 17.31 3.70
C ASN A 74 18.43 17.65 2.87
N ASN A 75 18.42 18.87 2.33
CA ASN A 75 17.33 19.43 1.52
C ASN A 75 15.95 19.26 2.17
N PRO A 76 15.72 19.95 3.31
CA PRO A 76 14.57 19.69 4.17
C PRO A 76 13.24 20.17 3.58
N ASN A 77 13.26 20.87 2.43
CA ASN A 77 12.07 21.29 1.69
C ASN A 77 11.74 20.36 0.51
N ASN A 78 12.49 19.26 0.35
CA ASN A 78 12.23 18.25 -0.68
C ASN A 78 11.73 16.98 -0.02
N VAL A 79 10.55 16.51 -0.42
CA VAL A 79 10.04 15.20 -0.02
C VAL A 79 10.99 14.12 -0.58
N LYS A 80 11.32 13.12 0.25
CA LYS A 80 12.23 12.04 -0.12
C LYS A 80 11.49 10.81 -0.62
N SER A 81 10.30 10.57 -0.09
CA SER A 81 9.52 9.37 -0.34
C SER A 81 8.07 9.61 0.01
N TYR A 82 7.21 8.72 -0.48
CA TYR A 82 5.83 8.62 -0.07
C TYR A 82 5.41 7.14 -0.02
N ALA A 83 6.01 6.40 0.93
CA ALA A 83 5.67 5.00 1.14
C ALA A 83 4.18 4.89 1.50
N ASN A 84 3.46 4.04 0.77
CA ASN A 84 2.01 4.05 0.79
C ASN A 84 1.41 2.67 0.51
N VAL A 85 0.15 2.51 0.87
CA VAL A 85 -0.72 1.41 0.41
C VAL A 85 -1.68 1.96 -0.63
N GLN A 86 -1.55 1.50 -1.87
CA GLN A 86 -2.42 1.93 -2.97
C GLN A 86 -3.56 0.95 -3.19
N SER A 87 -4.78 1.45 -3.44
CA SER A 87 -5.93 0.61 -3.80
C SER A 87 -5.74 -0.02 -5.18
N ASN A 88 -6.02 -1.32 -5.30
CA ASN A 88 -5.91 -2.01 -6.60
C ASN A 88 -7.15 -1.83 -7.49
N SER A 89 -8.22 -1.22 -6.98
CA SER A 89 -9.52 -1.13 -7.68
C SER A 89 -10.04 0.29 -7.88
N ALA A 90 -9.34 1.32 -7.37
CA ALA A 90 -9.78 2.70 -7.50
C ALA A 90 -9.43 3.32 -8.87
N LEU A 91 -8.41 2.80 -9.56
CA LEU A 91 -7.97 3.35 -10.84
C LEU A 91 -9.04 3.15 -11.93
N GLY A 92 -9.34 4.24 -12.65
CA GLY A 92 -10.28 4.23 -13.77
C GLY A 92 -11.75 4.30 -13.37
N VAL A 93 -12.07 4.46 -12.08
CA VAL A 93 -13.43 4.65 -11.60
C VAL A 93 -13.87 6.10 -11.83
N GLN A 94 -14.99 6.30 -12.53
CA GLN A 94 -15.57 7.64 -12.70
C GLN A 94 -16.21 8.12 -11.40
N LEU A 95 -15.95 9.37 -11.01
CA LEU A 95 -16.46 9.95 -9.75
C LEU A 95 -17.98 9.93 -9.63
N ASN A 96 -18.72 10.08 -10.73
CA ASN A 96 -20.19 10.00 -10.73
C ASN A 96 -20.74 8.60 -10.38
N ASN A 97 -19.89 7.56 -10.46
CA ASN A 97 -20.24 6.20 -10.07
C ASN A 97 -19.85 5.89 -8.61
N ILE A 98 -19.23 6.84 -7.90
CA ILE A 98 -18.79 6.68 -6.51
C ILE A 98 -19.80 7.34 -5.58
N ALA A 99 -20.60 6.52 -4.90
CA ALA A 99 -21.50 7.01 -3.86
C ALA A 99 -20.77 7.32 -2.53
N SER A 100 -19.71 6.57 -2.23
CA SER A 100 -18.93 6.70 -1.00
C SER A 100 -17.55 6.07 -1.14
N ALA A 101 -16.57 6.60 -0.41
CA ALA A 101 -15.23 6.04 -0.27
C ALA A 101 -14.84 5.93 1.21
N PRO A 102 -15.47 5.03 1.99
CA PRO A 102 -15.18 4.91 3.41
C PRO A 102 -13.75 4.41 3.62
N SER A 103 -13.04 5.03 4.56
CA SER A 103 -11.69 4.62 4.96
C SER A 103 -11.48 4.84 6.45
N THR A 104 -10.58 4.07 7.04
CA THR A 104 -10.12 4.23 8.41
C THR A 104 -8.61 4.09 8.40
N PHE A 105 -7.92 5.04 9.01
CA PHE A 105 -6.47 5.06 9.06
C PHE A 105 -5.99 5.38 10.47
N ASP A 106 -5.71 4.32 11.22
CA ASP A 106 -5.09 4.40 12.53
C ASP A 106 -3.57 4.26 12.39
N TRP A 107 -2.84 5.29 12.81
CA TRP A 107 -1.39 5.33 12.67
C TRP A 107 -0.73 5.96 13.89
N THR A 108 0.57 5.68 14.06
CA THR A 108 1.41 6.32 15.06
C THR A 108 2.86 6.35 14.61
N TYR A 109 3.60 7.41 14.98
CA TYR A 109 5.06 7.38 14.94
C TYR A 109 5.57 6.61 16.16
N GLN A 110 6.05 5.39 15.94
CA GLN A 110 6.61 4.57 17.02
C GLN A 110 7.87 5.19 17.63
N SER A 111 8.68 5.84 16.80
CA SER A 111 9.82 6.66 17.22
C SER A 111 10.05 7.77 16.20
N GLN A 112 10.57 8.90 16.64
CA GLN A 112 10.89 10.03 15.77
C GLN A 112 12.03 10.87 16.35
N SER A 113 12.78 11.54 15.48
CA SER A 113 13.72 12.59 15.88
C SER A 113 12.96 13.84 16.35
N SER A 114 13.60 14.69 17.16
CA SER A 114 13.02 16.01 17.45
C SER A 114 12.93 16.85 16.17
N GLY A 115 11.76 17.42 15.89
CA GLY A 115 11.55 18.31 14.74
C GLY A 115 11.49 17.59 13.39
N ILE A 116 10.95 16.36 13.32
CA ILE A 116 10.69 15.72 12.04
C ILE A 116 9.87 16.63 11.12
N ARG A 117 10.16 16.55 9.82
CA ARG A 117 9.42 17.23 8.76
C ARG A 117 8.79 16.16 7.88
N ALA A 118 7.59 15.74 8.26
CA ALA A 118 6.83 14.71 7.58
C ALA A 118 5.33 14.94 7.79
N ASP A 119 4.53 14.37 6.91
CA ASP A 119 3.08 14.30 7.03
C ASP A 119 2.63 12.84 7.03
N VAL A 120 1.35 12.65 7.36
CA VAL A 120 0.60 11.42 7.12
C VAL A 120 -0.70 11.83 6.45
N SER A 121 -0.89 11.41 5.21
CA SER A 121 -1.98 11.87 4.36
C SER A 121 -2.64 10.74 3.57
N TYR A 122 -3.81 11.04 3.05
CA TYR A 122 -4.32 10.38 1.84
C TYR A 122 -3.81 11.17 0.63
N ASP A 123 -3.66 10.49 -0.51
CA ASP A 123 -3.25 11.11 -1.77
C ASP A 123 -4.09 10.50 -2.90
N ILE A 124 -4.91 11.31 -3.55
CA ILE A 124 -5.83 10.88 -4.60
C ILE A 124 -5.63 11.76 -5.84
N TRP A 125 -5.37 11.09 -6.96
CA TRP A 125 -5.21 11.71 -8.26
C TRP A 125 -6.46 11.54 -9.11
N LEU A 126 -6.95 12.65 -9.67
CA LEU A 126 -8.14 12.68 -10.53
C LEU A 126 -7.76 13.20 -11.92
N GLY A 127 -8.38 12.64 -12.95
CA GLY A 127 -8.16 13.06 -14.33
C GLY A 127 -9.23 12.49 -15.26
N SER A 128 -9.26 13.00 -16.50
CA SER A 128 -10.20 12.52 -17.52
C SER A 128 -9.78 11.19 -18.15
N ALA A 129 -8.49 10.84 -18.06
CA ALA A 129 -7.98 9.56 -18.54
C ALA A 129 -8.36 8.43 -17.57
N SER A 130 -8.81 7.30 -18.10
CA SER A 130 -9.15 6.11 -17.30
C SER A 130 -7.93 5.35 -16.77
N SER A 131 -6.72 5.74 -17.18
CA SER A 131 -5.46 5.19 -16.74
C SER A 131 -4.37 6.25 -16.80
N GLY A 132 -3.28 6.03 -16.08
CA GLY A 132 -2.16 6.96 -15.98
C GLY A 132 -1.48 6.85 -14.62
N ASN A 133 -0.33 7.51 -14.49
CA ASN A 133 0.39 7.60 -13.22
C ASN A 133 0.02 8.89 -12.48
N PRO A 134 0.14 8.91 -11.14
CA PRO A 134 0.20 10.14 -10.35
C PRO A 134 1.18 11.17 -10.93
N ALA A 135 0.87 12.46 -10.75
CA ALA A 135 1.72 13.58 -11.21
C ALA A 135 2.12 13.49 -12.70
N SER A 136 1.21 13.07 -13.56
CA SER A 136 1.47 12.95 -15.01
C SER A 136 0.50 13.81 -15.83
N SER A 137 0.64 13.80 -17.16
CA SER A 137 -0.32 14.45 -18.07
C SER A 137 -1.72 13.86 -18.02
N ALA A 138 -1.90 12.68 -17.40
CA ALA A 138 -3.20 12.08 -17.13
C ALA A 138 -3.89 12.69 -15.90
N SER A 139 -3.17 13.46 -15.08
CA SER A 139 -3.65 14.04 -13.84
C SER A 139 -4.14 15.48 -14.05
N SER A 140 -5.29 15.80 -13.47
CA SER A 140 -5.88 17.14 -13.47
C SER A 140 -5.99 17.75 -12.07
N TYR A 141 -6.20 16.91 -11.06
CA TYR A 141 -6.28 17.32 -9.65
C TYR A 141 -5.55 16.30 -8.76
N GLU A 142 -5.01 16.81 -7.66
CA GLU A 142 -4.46 16.08 -6.52
C GLU A 142 -5.23 16.56 -5.28
N MET A 143 -5.61 15.64 -4.41
CA MET A 143 -6.31 15.94 -3.16
C MET A 143 -5.81 15.08 -2.01
#